data_AF-A0A250XNE6-F1
#
_entry.id   AF-A0A250XNE6-F1
#
_cell.length_a   1.000
_cell.length_b   1.000
_cell.length_c   1.000
_cell.angle_alpha   90.00
_cell.angle_beta   90.00
_cell.angle_gamma   90.00
#
_symmetry.space_group_name_H-M   'P 1'
#
loop_
_entity.id
_entity.type
_entity.pdbx_description
1 polymer ?
#
loop_
_entity_poly.entity_id
_entity_poly.type
_entity_poly.pdbx_seq_one_letter_code
_entity_poly.pdbx_strand_id
1 'polypeptide(L)'
;MKWFSIVSAVGLLIALIVQLQGPYRGWISSRNTNNAKNSSMGQTPPATSSIKTRRMVQDLLQQEDVNKRANAAASVVFLARNDAQMLTQMRREGVLHALAALIIGFEIPTREKHMTMSKEETKDTIEAVTASLVALALLSAGDEVSQGILMKSGLLPKVLRLMKTELGGWLAASSQLLYSLSKGPAGRDEIQRAVDNNAQWLAILAVRLLEGGAAGNSTDAMISSCRLMALLVGRVGAPGHAFLESQDTTRLMLQVLGMHHGKNGSTSDVVGALLEPLDHMIKDDNTVLQKIGETGKYHDERRRLVGG
;
A
#
# COMPACT_ATOMS: atom_id res chain seq x y z
N MET A 1 4.74 -12.22 40.66
CA MET A 1 5.77 -11.48 39.91
C MET A 1 6.19 -12.21 38.61
N LYS A 2 5.27 -12.47 37.67
CA LYS A 2 5.58 -13.12 36.37
C LYS A 2 5.05 -12.36 35.13
N TRP A 3 4.16 -11.38 35.32
CA TRP A 3 3.53 -10.62 34.24
C TRP A 3 4.41 -9.52 33.63
N PHE A 4 5.32 -8.93 34.42
CA PHE A 4 6.25 -7.91 33.92
C PHE A 4 7.31 -8.45 32.95
N SER A 5 7.59 -9.76 32.96
CA SER A 5 8.62 -10.35 32.10
C SER A 5 8.14 -10.63 30.67
N ILE A 6 6.82 -10.81 30.46
CA ILE A 6 6.23 -11.05 29.13
C ILE A 6 6.10 -9.73 28.36
N VAL A 7 5.70 -8.64 29.04
CA VAL A 7 5.57 -7.31 28.42
C VAL A 7 6.94 -6.77 27.99
N SER A 8 8.00 -6.98 28.79
CA SER A 8 9.36 -6.62 28.39
C SER A 8 9.90 -7.50 27.26
N ALA A 9 9.54 -8.79 27.20
CA ALA A 9 9.97 -9.68 26.12
C ALA A 9 9.30 -9.33 24.78
N VAL A 10 8.01 -8.97 24.80
CA VAL A 10 7.29 -8.49 23.61
C VAL A 10 7.82 -7.11 23.17
N GLY A 11 8.09 -6.21 24.11
CA GLY A 11 8.71 -4.92 23.80
C GLY A 11 10.12 -5.05 23.20
N LEU A 12 10.92 -6.00 23.68
CA LEU A 12 12.24 -6.30 23.12
C LEU A 12 12.15 -6.93 21.73
N LEU A 13 11.17 -7.81 21.50
CA LEU A 13 10.92 -8.44 20.19
C LEU A 13 10.47 -7.39 19.15
N ILE A 14 9.60 -6.46 19.54
CA ILE A 14 9.16 -5.34 18.69
C ILE A 14 10.33 -4.40 18.39
N ALA A 15 11.16 -4.06 19.39
CA ALA A 15 12.36 -3.26 19.18
C ALA A 15 13.38 -3.93 18.25
N LEU A 16 13.52 -5.26 18.32
CA LEU A 16 14.39 -6.03 17.42
C LEU A 16 13.83 -6.07 15.98
N ILE A 17 12.51 -6.14 15.82
CA ILE A 17 11.83 -6.04 14.51
C ILE A 17 12.01 -4.63 13.93
N VAL A 18 11.89 -3.59 14.76
CA VAL A 18 12.12 -2.19 14.36
C VAL A 18 13.58 -1.94 13.96
N GLN A 19 14.56 -2.60 14.59
CA GLN A 19 15.97 -2.51 14.21
C GLN A 19 16.34 -3.31 12.94
N LEU A 20 15.56 -4.34 12.58
CA LEU A 20 15.69 -5.06 11.30
C LEU A 20 14.94 -4.40 10.15
N GLN A 21 14.10 -3.40 10.43
CA GLN A 21 13.43 -2.57 9.45
C GLN A 21 14.37 -1.44 9.00
N GLY A 22 15.05 -1.65 7.86
CA GLY A 22 15.70 -0.59 7.09
C GLY A 22 14.74 0.59 6.81
N PRO A 23 15.27 1.76 6.44
CA PRO A 23 14.63 3.05 6.71
C PRO A 23 13.30 3.19 5.94
N TYR A 24 12.19 3.29 6.67
CA TYR A 24 10.92 3.83 6.18
C TYR A 24 11.06 5.33 5.90
N ARG A 25 11.94 5.71 4.97
CA ARG A 25 12.05 7.09 4.51
C ARG A 25 11.01 7.35 3.42
N GLY A 26 9.86 7.85 3.90
CA GLY A 26 8.88 8.69 3.23
C GLY A 26 8.85 8.64 1.71
N TRP A 27 8.26 7.59 1.14
CA TRP A 27 7.97 7.57 -0.28
C TRP A 27 6.67 8.32 -0.56
N ILE A 28 5.63 8.26 0.27
CA ILE A 28 4.30 8.82 -0.08
C ILE A 28 4.17 10.32 0.27
N SER A 29 5.04 10.87 1.12
CA SER A 29 4.91 12.24 1.66
C SER A 29 5.41 13.38 0.73
N SER A 30 5.06 13.37 -0.56
CA SER A 30 5.18 14.58 -1.38
C SER A 30 4.16 14.64 -2.51
N ARG A 31 2.98 15.22 -2.22
CA ARG A 31 2.32 16.36 -2.90
C ARG A 31 0.80 16.23 -2.93
N ASN A 32 0.11 17.30 -2.56
CA ASN A 32 -1.11 17.70 -3.26
C ASN A 32 -1.41 19.19 -3.04
N THR A 33 -1.13 20.03 -4.04
CA THR A 33 -1.81 21.32 -4.20
C THR A 33 -2.12 21.51 -5.68
N ASN A 34 -3.39 21.32 -6.03
CA ASN A 34 -4.18 22.00 -7.05
C ASN A 34 -3.42 22.58 -8.26
N ASN A 35 -3.62 21.96 -9.42
CA ASN A 35 -4.22 22.65 -10.59
C ASN A 35 -4.46 21.66 -11.73
N ALA A 36 -5.63 21.00 -11.69
CA ALA A 36 -6.25 20.43 -12.88
C ALA A 36 -7.17 21.48 -13.52
N LYS A 37 -6.56 22.46 -14.20
CA LYS A 37 -7.23 23.28 -15.22
C LYS A 37 -6.21 23.55 -16.33
N ASN A 38 -6.24 22.70 -17.35
CA ASN A 38 -6.15 23.08 -18.77
C ASN A 38 -6.10 21.81 -19.61
N SER A 39 -7.26 21.36 -20.05
CA SER A 39 -7.42 20.54 -21.25
C SER A 39 -7.24 21.44 -22.47
N SER A 40 -6.15 21.28 -23.23
CA SER A 40 -6.16 21.59 -24.66
C SER A 40 -5.07 20.80 -25.40
N MET A 41 -5.53 20.14 -26.48
CA MET A 41 -4.80 19.60 -27.62
C MET A 41 -3.90 18.37 -27.42
N GLY A 42 -4.25 17.31 -28.18
CA GLY A 42 -3.50 16.08 -28.31
C GLY A 42 -2.13 16.31 -28.98
N GLN A 43 -1.14 16.62 -28.15
CA GLN A 43 0.26 16.53 -28.55
C GLN A 43 0.74 15.10 -28.29
N THR A 44 1.20 14.44 -29.36
CA THR A 44 2.04 13.25 -29.25
C THR A 44 3.25 13.56 -28.37
N PRO A 45 3.58 12.72 -27.37
CA PRO A 45 4.72 12.98 -26.50
C PRO A 45 6.03 13.05 -27.31
N PRO A 46 6.98 13.93 -26.94
CA PRO A 46 8.22 14.13 -27.69
C PRO A 46 9.04 12.84 -27.76
N ALA A 47 9.70 12.57 -28.89
CA ALA A 47 10.45 11.32 -29.14
C ALA A 47 11.48 10.97 -28.05
N THR A 48 12.00 11.97 -27.33
CA THR A 48 12.93 11.81 -26.21
C THR A 48 12.31 11.12 -24.99
N SER A 49 11.02 11.31 -24.71
CA SER A 49 10.34 10.62 -23.62
C SER A 49 10.14 9.13 -23.93
N SER A 50 9.92 8.77 -25.20
CA SER A 50 9.76 7.37 -25.62
C SER A 50 11.07 6.59 -25.55
N ILE A 51 12.19 7.23 -25.91
CA ILE A 51 13.51 6.62 -25.75
C ILE A 51 13.80 6.35 -24.27
N LYS A 52 13.44 7.28 -23.38
CA LYS A 52 13.63 7.12 -21.94
C LYS A 52 12.81 5.97 -21.38
N THR A 53 11.52 5.90 -21.69
CA THR A 53 10.63 4.85 -21.19
C THR A 53 10.98 3.46 -21.74
N ARG A 54 11.36 3.34 -23.01
CA ARG A 54 11.89 2.08 -23.57
C ARG A 54 13.17 1.61 -22.88
N ARG A 55 14.10 2.53 -22.57
CA ARG A 55 15.29 2.19 -21.76
C ARG A 55 14.90 1.68 -20.38
N MET A 56 13.91 2.30 -19.73
CA MET A 56 13.43 1.83 -18.42
C MET A 56 12.85 0.41 -18.50
N VAL A 57 12.08 0.09 -19.55
CA VAL A 57 11.57 -1.27 -19.78
C VAL A 57 12.73 -2.26 -19.98
N GLN A 58 13.74 -1.86 -20.75
CA GLN A 58 14.94 -2.67 -20.96
C GLN A 58 15.69 -2.91 -19.65
N ASP A 59 15.85 -1.87 -18.84
CA ASP A 59 16.54 -1.94 -17.55
C ASP A 59 15.81 -2.83 -16.55
N LEU A 60 14.47 -2.82 -16.56
CA LEU A 60 13.64 -3.69 -15.71
C LEU A 60 13.73 -5.17 -16.11
N LEU A 61 13.79 -5.46 -17.41
CA LEU A 61 13.69 -6.84 -17.93
C LEU A 61 15.04 -7.51 -18.17
N GLN A 62 16.05 -6.77 -18.63
CA GLN A 62 17.29 -7.36 -19.16
C GLN A 62 18.46 -7.31 -18.19
N GLN A 63 18.38 -6.55 -17.10
CA GLN A 63 19.50 -6.45 -16.18
C GLN A 63 19.51 -7.59 -15.19
N GLU A 64 20.64 -8.28 -15.03
CA GLU A 64 20.82 -9.31 -13.99
C GLU A 64 20.97 -8.70 -12.60
N ASP A 65 21.41 -7.44 -12.53
CA ASP A 65 21.67 -6.69 -11.30
C ASP A 65 20.37 -6.18 -10.65
N VAL A 66 20.09 -6.70 -9.45
CA VAL A 66 18.91 -6.35 -8.65
C VAL A 66 18.88 -4.86 -8.30
N ASN A 67 20.04 -4.23 -8.10
CA ASN A 67 20.14 -2.84 -7.66
C ASN A 67 19.73 -1.91 -8.80
N LYS A 68 20.10 -2.27 -10.02
CA LYS A 68 19.70 -1.52 -11.21
C LYS A 68 18.21 -1.70 -11.52
N ARG A 69 17.64 -2.90 -11.29
CA ARG A 69 16.18 -3.10 -11.32
C ARG A 69 15.47 -2.25 -10.26
N ALA A 70 16.01 -2.18 -9.04
CA ALA A 70 15.45 -1.35 -7.97
C ALA A 70 15.42 0.13 -8.36
N ASN A 71 16.54 0.65 -8.88
CA ASN A 71 16.66 2.03 -9.34
C ASN A 71 15.71 2.33 -10.52
N ALA A 72 15.55 1.39 -11.45
CA ALA A 72 14.60 1.53 -12.56
C ALA A 72 13.15 1.59 -12.03
N ALA A 73 12.76 0.68 -11.14
CA ALA A 73 11.43 0.66 -10.53
C ALA A 73 11.16 1.94 -9.70
N ALA A 74 12.13 2.39 -8.90
CA ALA A 74 12.07 3.66 -8.18
C ALA A 74 11.88 4.86 -9.11
N SER A 75 12.58 4.87 -10.24
CA SER A 75 12.44 5.91 -11.27
C SER A 75 11.04 5.89 -11.91
N VAL A 76 10.45 4.71 -12.13
CA VAL A 76 9.05 4.59 -12.57
C VAL A 76 8.12 5.21 -11.53
N VAL A 77 8.28 4.90 -10.24
CA VAL A 77 7.47 5.49 -9.16
C VAL A 77 7.57 7.02 -9.18
N PHE A 78 8.78 7.56 -9.28
CA PHE A 78 9.01 9.00 -9.30
C PHE A 78 8.32 9.66 -10.50
N LEU A 79 8.48 9.12 -11.70
CA LEU A 79 7.87 9.68 -12.91
C LEU A 79 6.35 9.55 -12.90
N ALA A 80 5.83 8.38 -12.49
CA ALA A 80 4.40 8.09 -12.42
C ALA A 80 3.64 9.06 -11.51
N ARG A 81 4.27 9.53 -10.43
CA ARG A 81 3.68 10.47 -9.48
C ARG A 81 3.72 11.92 -9.93
N ASN A 82 4.76 12.30 -10.66
CA ASN A 82 5.02 13.71 -10.96
C ASN A 82 4.60 14.12 -12.37
N ASP A 83 4.31 13.17 -13.26
CA ASP A 83 4.01 13.44 -14.67
C ASP A 83 2.92 12.49 -15.21
N ALA A 84 1.71 13.04 -15.39
CA ALA A 84 0.57 12.29 -15.91
C ALA A 84 0.72 11.88 -17.40
N GLN A 85 1.46 12.66 -18.19
CA GLN A 85 1.76 12.29 -19.58
C GLN A 85 2.73 11.11 -19.60
N MET A 86 3.75 11.14 -18.74
CA MET A 86 4.68 10.02 -18.59
C MET A 86 3.97 8.77 -18.05
N LEU A 87 3.04 8.91 -17.10
CA LEU A 87 2.22 7.78 -16.62
C LEU A 87 1.47 7.11 -17.78
N THR A 88 0.80 7.91 -18.62
CA THR A 88 0.06 7.41 -19.79
C THR A 88 1.00 6.73 -20.79
N GLN A 89 2.19 7.31 -20.98
CA GLN A 89 3.20 6.74 -21.87
C GLN A 89 3.75 5.40 -21.35
N MET A 90 4.05 5.30 -20.06
CA MET A 90 4.52 4.06 -19.43
C MET A 90 3.50 2.93 -19.54
N ARG A 91 2.20 3.23 -19.46
CA ARG A 91 1.12 2.26 -19.73
C ARG A 91 1.19 1.72 -21.16
N ARG A 92 1.41 2.59 -22.15
CA ARG A 92 1.49 2.22 -23.58
C ARG A 92 2.74 1.43 -23.93
N GLU A 93 3.86 1.74 -23.28
CA GLU A 93 5.17 1.14 -23.61
C GLU A 93 5.47 -0.16 -22.87
N GLY A 94 4.48 -0.76 -22.18
CA GLY A 94 4.62 -2.09 -21.60
C GLY A 94 5.36 -2.15 -20.27
N VAL A 95 5.60 -1.01 -19.60
CA VAL A 95 6.21 -0.94 -18.26
C VAL A 95 5.40 -1.78 -17.26
N LEU A 96 4.07 -1.76 -17.38
CA LEU A 96 3.16 -2.56 -16.57
C LEU A 96 3.48 -4.07 -16.64
N HIS A 97 3.69 -4.60 -17.85
CA HIS A 97 4.00 -6.01 -18.06
C HIS A 97 5.38 -6.37 -17.53
N ALA A 98 6.37 -5.49 -17.73
CA ALA A 98 7.72 -5.68 -17.25
C ALA A 98 7.78 -5.79 -15.72
N LEU A 99 7.10 -4.89 -15.02
CA LEU A 99 7.03 -4.90 -13.55
C LEU A 99 6.28 -6.12 -13.01
N ALA A 100 5.16 -6.51 -13.65
CA ALA A 100 4.42 -7.71 -13.26
C ALA A 100 5.28 -8.97 -13.44
N ALA A 101 5.98 -9.10 -14.58
CA ALA A 101 6.88 -10.22 -14.84
C ALA A 101 8.02 -10.30 -13.83
N LEU A 102 8.62 -9.16 -13.45
CA LEU A 102 9.65 -9.09 -12.42
C LEU A 102 9.14 -9.64 -11.08
N ILE A 103 7.95 -9.20 -10.64
CA ILE A 103 7.38 -9.66 -9.36
C ILE A 103 7.00 -11.15 -9.43
N ILE A 104 6.42 -11.61 -10.53
CA ILE A 104 6.01 -13.01 -10.70
C ILE A 104 7.24 -13.93 -10.71
N GLY A 105 8.27 -13.58 -11.49
CA GLY A 105 9.51 -14.34 -11.62
C GLY A 105 10.42 -14.26 -10.39
N PHE A 106 10.20 -13.30 -9.49
CA PHE A 106 10.99 -13.16 -8.28
C PHE A 106 10.81 -14.36 -7.33
N GLU A 107 11.88 -15.04 -6.95
CA GLU A 107 11.80 -16.09 -5.93
C GLU A 107 11.75 -15.48 -4.53
N ILE A 108 10.69 -15.79 -3.77
CA ILE A 108 10.63 -15.40 -2.36
C ILE A 108 11.71 -16.20 -1.63
N PRO A 109 12.72 -15.54 -1.01
CA PRO A 109 13.81 -16.25 -0.38
C PRO A 109 13.25 -17.15 0.73
N THR A 110 13.60 -18.43 0.70
CA THR A 110 13.34 -19.32 1.82
C THR A 110 14.28 -18.94 2.98
N ARG A 111 13.94 -19.39 4.19
CA ARG A 111 14.76 -19.15 5.38
C ARG A 111 16.22 -19.60 5.19
N GLU A 112 16.45 -20.62 4.36
CA GLU A 112 17.77 -21.14 3.98
C GLU A 112 18.52 -20.22 3.00
N LYS A 113 17.85 -19.66 1.98
CA LYS A 113 18.45 -18.67 1.05
C LYS A 113 18.80 -17.35 1.75
N HIS A 114 18.05 -16.96 2.77
CA HIS A 114 18.40 -15.78 3.59
C HIS A 114 19.74 -15.93 4.34
N MET A 115 20.21 -17.16 4.58
CA MET A 115 21.50 -17.39 5.22
C MET A 115 22.68 -17.28 4.25
N THR A 116 22.42 -17.35 2.93
CA THR A 116 23.45 -17.30 1.88
C THR A 116 23.55 -15.94 1.19
N MET A 117 22.49 -15.13 1.19
CA MET A 117 22.50 -13.79 0.61
C MET A 117 23.24 -12.80 1.52
N SER A 118 23.95 -11.85 0.91
CA SER A 118 24.51 -10.74 1.68
C SER A 118 23.38 -9.84 2.23
N LYS A 119 23.66 -9.11 3.32
CA LYS A 119 22.70 -8.16 3.90
C LYS A 119 22.28 -7.08 2.90
N GLU A 120 23.21 -6.61 2.07
CA GLU A 120 22.95 -5.57 1.07
C GLU A 120 22.05 -6.11 -0.04
N GLU A 121 22.35 -7.30 -0.56
CA GLU A 121 21.55 -7.94 -1.60
C GLU A 121 20.11 -8.23 -1.15
N THR A 122 19.93 -8.60 0.12
CA THR A 122 18.60 -8.78 0.72
C THR A 122 17.83 -7.46 0.76
N LYS A 123 18.50 -6.38 1.17
CA LYS A 123 17.91 -5.04 1.24
C LYS A 123 17.53 -4.54 -0.15
N ASP A 124 18.43 -4.62 -1.11
CA ASP A 124 18.21 -4.17 -2.49
C ASP A 124 17.06 -4.94 -3.16
N THR A 125 16.97 -6.23 -2.87
CA THR A 125 15.84 -7.08 -3.29
C THR A 125 14.52 -6.59 -2.70
N ILE A 126 14.49 -6.29 -1.40
CA ILE A 126 13.29 -5.78 -0.74
C ILE A 126 12.85 -4.46 -1.38
N GLU A 127 13.79 -3.55 -1.62
CA GLU A 127 13.54 -2.26 -2.27
C GLU A 127 13.02 -2.43 -3.70
N ALA A 128 13.62 -3.32 -4.50
CA ALA A 128 13.20 -3.58 -5.87
C ALA A 128 11.75 -4.06 -5.98
N VAL A 129 11.38 -5.05 -5.15
CA VAL A 129 10.02 -5.60 -5.12
C VAL A 129 9.03 -4.56 -4.60
N THR A 130 9.40 -3.82 -3.55
CA THR A 130 8.56 -2.74 -2.98
C THR A 130 8.27 -1.66 -4.03
N ALA A 131 9.32 -1.13 -4.68
CA ALA A 131 9.17 -0.11 -5.71
C ALA A 131 8.35 -0.61 -6.90
N SER A 132 8.53 -1.87 -7.30
CA SER A 132 7.76 -2.48 -8.39
C SER A 132 6.26 -2.58 -8.06
N LEU A 133 5.92 -3.02 -6.84
CA LEU A 133 4.52 -3.10 -6.38
C LEU A 133 3.87 -1.71 -6.32
N VAL A 134 4.59 -0.70 -5.81
CA VAL A 134 4.10 0.68 -5.78
C VAL A 134 3.90 1.24 -7.20
N ALA A 135 4.83 0.98 -8.11
CA ALA A 135 4.73 1.39 -9.51
C ALA A 135 3.51 0.76 -10.20
N LEU A 136 3.27 -0.54 -9.97
CA LEU A 136 2.07 -1.21 -10.48
C LEU A 136 0.78 -0.61 -9.93
N ALA A 137 0.75 -0.26 -8.64
CA ALA A 137 -0.42 0.38 -8.03
C ALA A 137 -0.72 1.74 -8.67
N LEU A 138 0.31 2.55 -8.93
CA LEU A 138 0.18 3.85 -9.60
C LEU A 138 -0.25 3.71 -11.06
N LEU A 139 0.36 2.78 -11.80
CA LEU A 139 0.04 2.55 -13.21
C LEU A 139 -1.39 2.00 -13.38
N SER A 140 -1.89 1.21 -12.44
CA SER A 140 -3.26 0.64 -12.50
C SER A 140 -4.33 1.50 -11.85
N ALA A 141 -3.97 2.55 -11.10
CA ALA A 141 -4.94 3.43 -10.47
C ALA A 141 -5.83 4.14 -11.51
N GLY A 142 -7.14 3.89 -11.41
CA GLY A 142 -8.16 4.49 -12.29
C GLY A 142 -8.10 4.03 -13.75
N ASP A 143 -7.33 2.99 -14.08
CA ASP A 143 -7.14 2.52 -15.46
C ASP A 143 -7.59 1.07 -15.62
N GLU A 144 -8.81 0.88 -16.13
CA GLU A 144 -9.45 -0.44 -16.23
C GLU A 144 -8.66 -1.42 -17.12
N VAL A 145 -8.01 -0.90 -18.17
CA VAL A 145 -7.18 -1.71 -19.08
C VAL A 145 -5.98 -2.28 -18.33
N SER A 146 -5.24 -1.43 -17.62
CA SER A 146 -4.08 -1.84 -16.81
C SER A 146 -4.50 -2.81 -15.69
N GLN A 147 -5.64 -2.56 -15.04
CA GLN A 147 -6.19 -3.47 -14.03
C GLN A 147 -6.51 -4.83 -14.64
N GLY A 148 -7.22 -4.88 -15.77
CA GLY A 148 -7.55 -6.12 -16.46
C GLY A 148 -6.33 -6.93 -16.91
N ILE A 149 -5.26 -6.26 -17.35
CA ILE A 149 -3.98 -6.89 -17.66
C ILE A 149 -3.38 -7.53 -16.41
N LEU A 150 -3.30 -6.78 -15.30
CA LEU A 150 -2.71 -7.28 -14.06
C LEU A 150 -3.49 -8.46 -13.47
N MET A 151 -4.82 -8.43 -13.51
CA MET A 151 -5.65 -9.55 -13.04
C MET A 151 -5.40 -10.83 -13.84
N LYS A 152 -5.18 -10.72 -15.16
CA LYS A 152 -4.87 -11.87 -16.03
C LYS A 152 -3.42 -12.37 -15.94
N SER A 153 -2.52 -11.61 -15.30
CA SER A 153 -1.09 -11.93 -15.26
C SER A 153 -0.71 -13.02 -14.24
N GLY A 154 -1.64 -13.46 -13.37
CA GLY A 154 -1.30 -14.37 -12.26
C GLY A 154 -0.57 -13.67 -11.10
N LEU A 155 -0.60 -12.34 -11.06
CA LEU A 155 0.06 -11.54 -10.02
C LEU A 155 -0.59 -11.69 -8.63
N LEU A 156 -1.91 -11.86 -8.56
CA LEU A 156 -2.65 -11.89 -7.28
C LEU A 156 -2.15 -12.99 -6.31
N PRO A 157 -2.01 -14.27 -6.71
CA PRO A 157 -1.42 -15.30 -5.86
C PRO A 157 -0.01 -14.93 -5.37
N LYS A 158 0.78 -14.26 -6.21
CA LYS A 158 2.13 -13.83 -5.86
C LYS A 158 2.12 -12.73 -4.80
N VAL A 159 1.26 -11.73 -4.97
CA VAL A 159 1.08 -10.62 -4.01
C VAL A 159 0.67 -11.15 -2.63
N LEU A 160 -0.30 -12.07 -2.57
CA LEU A 160 -0.71 -12.68 -1.31
C LEU A 160 0.43 -13.46 -0.63
N ARG A 161 1.27 -14.16 -1.41
CA ARG A 161 2.46 -14.83 -0.88
C ARG A 161 3.49 -13.84 -0.34
N LEU A 162 3.69 -12.69 -1.00
CA LEU A 162 4.60 -11.64 -0.53
C LEU A 162 4.10 -11.04 0.80
N MET A 163 2.79 -10.84 0.96
CA MET A 163 2.25 -10.33 2.23
C MET A 163 2.50 -11.28 3.41
N LYS A 164 2.51 -12.61 3.17
CA LYS A 164 2.77 -13.63 4.19
C LYS A 164 4.22 -13.63 4.71
N THR A 165 5.16 -12.94 4.07
CA THR A 165 6.52 -12.82 4.61
C THR A 165 6.62 -11.81 5.75
N GLU A 166 5.56 -11.02 5.98
CA GLU A 166 5.48 -9.97 7.01
C GLU A 166 6.58 -8.89 6.89
N LEU A 167 7.28 -8.82 5.75
CA LEU A 167 8.22 -7.74 5.46
C LEU A 167 7.42 -6.46 5.22
N GLY A 168 7.57 -5.49 6.13
CA GLY A 168 6.70 -4.30 6.16
C GLY A 168 6.63 -3.52 4.85
N GLY A 169 7.75 -3.41 4.11
CA GLY A 169 7.76 -2.80 2.76
C GLY A 169 6.89 -3.54 1.75
N TRP A 170 7.01 -4.88 1.69
CA TRP A 170 6.20 -5.71 0.80
C TRP A 170 4.74 -5.71 1.21
N LEU A 171 4.46 -5.79 2.51
CA LEU A 171 3.11 -5.75 3.04
C LEU A 171 2.41 -4.43 2.69
N ALA A 172 3.08 -3.29 2.93
CA ALA A 172 2.52 -1.98 2.62
C ALA A 172 2.27 -1.81 1.11
N ALA A 173 3.27 -2.10 0.28
CA ALA A 173 3.15 -1.96 -1.17
C ALA A 173 2.11 -2.92 -1.78
N SER A 174 2.04 -4.16 -1.28
CA SER A 174 1.03 -5.14 -1.69
C SER A 174 -0.38 -4.66 -1.32
N SER A 175 -0.57 -4.14 -0.12
CA SER A 175 -1.86 -3.59 0.33
C SER A 175 -2.32 -2.44 -0.56
N GLN A 176 -1.40 -1.54 -0.94
CA GLN A 176 -1.69 -0.45 -1.86
C GLN A 176 -2.07 -0.95 -3.27
N LEU A 177 -1.38 -1.97 -3.77
CA LEU A 177 -1.71 -2.57 -5.07
C LEU A 177 -3.08 -3.25 -5.06
N LEU A 178 -3.37 -4.11 -4.07
CA LEU A 178 -4.66 -4.78 -3.94
C LEU A 178 -5.81 -3.76 -3.85
N TYR A 179 -5.62 -2.72 -3.05
CA TYR A 179 -6.62 -1.66 -2.93
C TYR A 179 -6.83 -0.93 -4.27
N SER A 180 -5.76 -0.59 -4.99
CA SER A 180 -5.86 0.09 -6.30
C SER A 180 -6.60 -0.76 -7.33
N LEU A 181 -6.31 -2.07 -7.37
CA LEU A 181 -6.97 -3.01 -8.28
C LEU A 181 -8.44 -3.29 -7.90
N SER A 182 -8.80 -3.16 -6.61
CA SER A 182 -10.18 -3.39 -6.13
C SER A 182 -11.17 -2.30 -6.55
N LYS A 183 -10.67 -1.09 -6.87
CA LYS A 183 -11.53 0.06 -7.15
C LYS A 183 -12.25 -0.07 -8.49
N GLY A 184 -11.63 -0.68 -9.49
CA GLY A 184 -12.26 -0.87 -10.79
C GLY A 184 -12.98 -2.22 -10.95
N PRO A 185 -13.86 -2.34 -11.96
CA PRO A 185 -14.70 -3.52 -12.15
C PRO A 185 -13.89 -4.78 -12.50
N ALA A 186 -12.72 -4.63 -13.14
CA ALA A 186 -11.91 -5.75 -13.60
C ALA A 186 -11.31 -6.60 -12.48
N GLY A 187 -11.02 -6.00 -11.30
CA GLY A 187 -10.37 -6.68 -10.18
C GLY A 187 -11.22 -6.84 -8.93
N ARG A 188 -12.32 -6.08 -8.80
CA ARG A 188 -13.11 -5.97 -7.56
C ARG A 188 -13.53 -7.32 -6.98
N ASP A 189 -14.17 -8.18 -7.76
CA ASP A 189 -14.74 -9.42 -7.23
C ASP A 189 -13.69 -10.48 -6.93
N GLU A 190 -12.65 -10.58 -7.76
CA GLU A 190 -11.58 -11.53 -7.53
C GLU A 190 -10.73 -11.14 -6.31
N ILE A 191 -10.43 -9.85 -6.17
CA ILE A 191 -9.70 -9.34 -5.00
C ILE A 191 -10.53 -9.48 -3.75
N GLN A 192 -11.83 -9.14 -3.79
CA GLN A 192 -12.66 -9.32 -2.61
C GLN A 192 -12.72 -10.80 -2.22
N ARG A 193 -12.95 -11.71 -3.16
CA ARG A 193 -12.96 -13.15 -2.87
C ARG A 193 -11.64 -13.60 -2.25
N ALA A 194 -10.52 -13.10 -2.76
CA ALA A 194 -9.21 -13.38 -2.19
C ALA A 194 -9.07 -12.80 -0.77
N VAL A 195 -9.54 -11.59 -0.51
CA VAL A 195 -9.53 -10.95 0.81
C VAL A 195 -10.40 -11.73 1.79
N ASP A 196 -11.62 -12.09 1.41
CA ASP A 196 -12.58 -12.82 2.25
C ASP A 196 -12.02 -14.19 2.67
N ASN A 197 -11.44 -14.93 1.72
CA ASN A 197 -10.80 -16.23 1.97
C ASN A 197 -9.57 -16.13 2.89
N ASN A 198 -9.04 -14.94 3.09
CA ASN A 198 -7.80 -14.67 3.83
C ASN A 198 -8.01 -13.66 4.97
N ALA A 199 -9.28 -13.35 5.30
CA ALA A 199 -9.63 -12.18 6.09
C ALA A 199 -8.96 -12.15 7.47
N GLN A 200 -8.91 -13.30 8.15
CA GLN A 200 -8.36 -13.39 9.50
C GLN A 200 -6.89 -12.98 9.56
N TRP A 201 -6.02 -13.57 8.72
CA TRP A 201 -4.59 -13.25 8.77
C TRP A 201 -4.30 -11.88 8.14
N LEU A 202 -5.04 -11.47 7.11
CA LEU A 202 -4.93 -10.12 6.55
C LEU A 202 -5.30 -9.05 7.56
N ALA A 203 -6.31 -9.28 8.39
CA ALA A 203 -6.70 -8.36 9.45
C ALA A 203 -5.62 -8.24 10.54
N ILE A 204 -5.00 -9.35 10.95
CA ILE A 204 -3.84 -9.33 11.86
C ILE A 204 -2.70 -8.49 11.27
N LEU A 205 -2.38 -8.67 9.98
CA LEU A 205 -1.33 -7.89 9.33
C LEU A 205 -1.70 -6.41 9.19
N ALA A 206 -2.96 -6.09 8.92
CA ALA A 206 -3.43 -4.71 8.85
C ALA A 206 -3.24 -4.00 10.19
N VAL A 207 -3.68 -4.62 11.30
CA VAL A 207 -3.52 -4.06 12.66
C VAL A 207 -2.04 -3.87 13.01
N ARG A 208 -1.21 -4.90 12.83
CA ARG A 208 0.24 -4.80 13.07
C ARG A 208 0.91 -3.69 12.26
N LEU A 209 0.50 -3.52 11.00
CA LEU A 209 1.02 -2.48 10.14
C LEU A 209 0.57 -1.08 10.61
N LEU A 210 -0.64 -0.94 11.17
CA LEU A 210 -1.12 0.31 11.75
C LEU A 210 -0.34 0.66 13.02
N GLU A 211 -0.17 -0.29 13.93
CA GLU A 211 0.56 -0.11 15.18
C GLU A 211 2.04 0.22 14.91
N GLY A 212 2.70 -0.54 14.03
CA GLY A 212 4.08 -0.30 13.63
C GLY A 212 4.24 1.04 12.91
N GLY A 213 3.26 1.40 12.06
CA GLY A 213 3.21 2.70 11.39
C GLY A 213 3.07 3.86 12.37
N ALA A 214 2.18 3.74 13.36
CA ALA A 214 1.99 4.75 14.39
C ALA A 214 3.21 4.89 15.30
N ALA A 215 3.78 3.78 15.77
CA ALA A 215 4.98 3.77 16.61
C ALA A 215 6.22 4.31 15.89
N GLY A 216 6.37 3.98 14.61
CA GLY A 216 7.48 4.44 13.76
C GLY A 216 7.23 5.78 13.03
N ASN A 217 6.08 6.42 13.26
CA ASN A 217 5.62 7.62 12.53
C ASN A 217 5.71 7.49 10.99
N SER A 218 5.41 6.29 10.46
CA SER A 218 5.43 5.98 9.03
C SER A 218 4.04 6.16 8.43
N THR A 219 3.83 7.30 7.75
CA THR A 219 2.56 7.59 7.06
C THR A 219 2.24 6.55 6.01
N ASP A 220 3.26 6.02 5.33
CA ASP A 220 3.10 5.02 4.27
C ASP A 220 2.54 3.71 4.81
N ALA A 221 3.04 3.26 5.97
CA ALA A 221 2.54 2.08 6.65
C ALA A 221 1.10 2.29 7.14
N MET A 222 0.80 3.44 7.76
CA MET A 222 -0.54 3.76 8.23
C MET A 222 -1.55 3.80 7.07
N ILE A 223 -1.24 4.51 5.98
CA ILE A 223 -2.12 4.59 4.79
C ILE A 223 -2.34 3.20 4.20
N SER A 224 -1.28 2.40 4.07
CA SER A 224 -1.37 1.05 3.48
C SER A 224 -2.19 0.11 4.36
N SER A 225 -2.07 0.24 5.68
CA SER A 225 -2.90 -0.49 6.64
C SER A 225 -4.37 -0.11 6.48
N CYS A 226 -4.69 1.20 6.44
CA CYS A 226 -6.07 1.66 6.29
C CYS A 226 -6.70 1.17 4.98
N ARG A 227 -5.92 1.15 3.89
CA ARG A 227 -6.36 0.58 2.61
C ARG A 227 -6.63 -0.92 2.69
N LEU A 228 -5.81 -1.67 3.41
CA LEU A 228 -6.07 -3.10 3.64
C LEU A 228 -7.32 -3.31 4.52
N MET A 229 -7.50 -2.49 5.56
CA MET A 229 -8.71 -2.51 6.39
C MET A 229 -9.95 -2.20 5.55
N ALA A 230 -9.90 -1.20 4.67
CA ALA A 230 -11.01 -0.86 3.78
C ALA A 230 -11.42 -2.03 2.89
N LEU A 231 -10.48 -2.86 2.43
CA LEU A 231 -10.79 -4.10 1.72
C LEU A 231 -11.48 -5.14 2.61
N LEU A 232 -11.04 -5.26 3.86
CA LEU A 232 -11.56 -6.22 4.83
C LEU A 232 -12.98 -5.89 5.32
N VAL A 233 -13.35 -4.60 5.32
CA VAL A 233 -14.68 -4.12 5.74
C VAL A 233 -15.54 -3.62 4.57
N GLY A 234 -15.03 -3.71 3.33
CA GLY A 234 -15.63 -3.07 2.16
C GLY A 234 -16.99 -3.60 1.72
N ARG A 235 -17.49 -4.68 2.34
CA ARG A 235 -18.82 -5.27 2.10
C ARG A 235 -19.50 -5.57 3.43
N VAL A 236 -20.81 -5.34 3.47
CA VAL A 236 -21.66 -5.65 4.63
C VAL A 236 -21.53 -7.13 4.98
N GLY A 237 -21.23 -7.43 6.24
CA GLY A 237 -21.05 -8.81 6.72
C GLY A 237 -19.75 -9.48 6.29
N ALA A 238 -18.76 -8.73 5.81
CA ALA A 238 -17.45 -9.27 5.47
C ALA A 238 -16.80 -9.97 6.67
N PRO A 239 -16.17 -11.15 6.51
CA PRO A 239 -15.49 -11.85 7.60
C PRO A 239 -14.40 -11.01 8.30
N GLY A 240 -13.80 -10.08 7.55
CA GLY A 240 -12.80 -9.13 8.08
C GLY A 240 -13.39 -8.15 9.08
N HIS A 241 -14.66 -7.75 8.94
CA HIS A 241 -15.30 -6.80 9.83
C HIS A 241 -15.43 -7.36 11.26
N ALA A 242 -15.99 -8.56 11.41
CA ALA A 242 -16.13 -9.22 12.72
C ALA A 242 -14.77 -9.42 13.41
N PHE A 243 -13.73 -9.75 12.65
CA PHE A 243 -12.40 -9.92 13.20
C PHE A 243 -11.81 -8.58 13.67
N LEU A 244 -11.89 -7.52 12.86
CA LEU A 244 -11.34 -6.21 13.22
C LEU A 244 -12.04 -5.62 14.45
N GLU A 245 -13.35 -5.81 14.58
CA GLU A 245 -14.10 -5.46 15.80
C GLU A 245 -13.59 -6.24 17.02
N SER A 246 -13.35 -7.55 16.90
CA SER A 246 -12.81 -8.37 18.00
C SER A 246 -11.43 -7.93 18.52
N GLN A 247 -10.68 -7.16 17.72
CA GLN A 247 -9.34 -6.65 18.05
C GLN A 247 -9.37 -5.20 18.55
N ASP A 248 -10.55 -4.63 18.83
CA ASP A 248 -10.72 -3.21 19.18
C ASP A 248 -10.09 -2.25 18.14
N THR A 249 -10.03 -2.66 16.87
CA THR A 249 -9.33 -1.90 15.81
C THR A 249 -9.95 -0.52 15.61
N THR A 250 -11.27 -0.39 15.79
CA THR A 250 -12.00 0.88 15.76
C THR A 250 -11.39 1.90 16.72
N ARG A 251 -11.04 1.49 17.93
CA ARG A 251 -10.42 2.37 18.92
C ARG A 251 -9.03 2.82 18.47
N LEU A 252 -8.23 1.90 17.94
CA LEU A 252 -6.89 2.21 17.40
C LEU A 252 -6.98 3.20 16.24
N MET A 253 -7.89 3.00 15.28
CA MET A 253 -8.11 3.92 14.17
C MET A 253 -8.51 5.32 14.64
N LEU A 254 -9.37 5.43 15.66
CA LEU A 254 -9.75 6.72 16.25
C LEU A 254 -8.60 7.40 17.00
N GLN A 255 -7.73 6.62 17.64
CA GLN A 255 -6.50 7.17 18.25
C GLN A 255 -5.56 7.74 17.19
N VAL A 256 -5.32 7.00 16.10
CA VAL A 256 -4.50 7.49 14.98
C VAL A 256 -5.13 8.73 14.35
N LEU A 257 -6.44 8.72 14.09
CA LEU A 257 -7.17 9.89 13.62
C LEU A 257 -6.98 11.08 14.56
N GLY A 258 -7.09 10.87 15.88
CA GLY A 258 -6.92 11.89 16.90
C GLY A 258 -5.51 12.48 16.98
N MET A 259 -4.47 11.67 16.70
CA MET A 259 -3.07 12.12 16.64
C MET A 259 -2.74 12.92 15.38
N HIS A 260 -3.47 12.66 14.29
CA HIS A 260 -3.23 13.21 12.96
C HIS A 260 -4.20 14.35 12.59
N HIS A 261 -5.28 14.53 13.34
CA HIS A 261 -6.25 15.61 13.18
C HIS A 261 -5.64 17.02 13.32
N GLY A 262 -6.10 17.95 12.49
CA GLY A 262 -5.68 19.37 12.53
C GLY A 262 -4.26 19.66 12.02
N LYS A 263 -3.53 18.64 11.55
CA LYS A 263 -2.17 18.79 11.02
C LYS A 263 -2.19 18.83 9.48
N ASN A 264 -1.39 19.71 8.90
CA ASN A 264 -1.25 19.84 7.44
C ASN A 264 -0.28 18.78 6.86
N GLY A 265 -0.30 18.58 5.54
CA GLY A 265 0.65 17.71 4.82
C GLY A 265 0.25 16.23 4.81
N SER A 266 1.23 15.32 4.85
CA SER A 266 1.03 13.84 4.80
C SER A 266 0.16 13.28 5.92
N THR A 267 -0.01 14.05 6.98
CA THR A 267 -0.98 13.84 8.04
C THR A 267 -2.43 13.83 7.53
N SER A 268 -2.75 14.65 6.52
CA SER A 268 -4.05 14.69 5.85
C SER A 268 -4.31 13.43 5.00
N ASP A 269 -3.27 12.82 4.43
CA ASP A 269 -3.42 11.60 3.63
C ASP A 269 -3.74 10.39 4.50
N VAL A 270 -3.14 10.31 5.69
CA VAL A 270 -3.46 9.30 6.71
C VAL A 270 -4.91 9.44 7.15
N VAL A 271 -5.34 10.67 7.44
CA VAL A 271 -6.73 10.99 7.78
C VAL A 271 -7.68 10.55 6.67
N GLY A 272 -7.41 10.94 5.41
CA GLY A 272 -8.24 10.56 4.27
C GLY A 272 -8.33 9.04 4.08
N ALA A 273 -7.22 8.31 4.29
CA ALA A 273 -7.19 6.85 4.20
C ALA A 273 -7.95 6.17 5.35
N LEU A 274 -7.96 6.75 6.56
CA LEU A 274 -8.68 6.22 7.73
C LEU A 274 -10.20 6.36 7.61
N LEU A 275 -10.69 7.35 6.88
CA LEU A 275 -12.13 7.60 6.78
C LEU A 275 -12.89 6.48 6.07
N GLU A 276 -12.32 5.89 5.02
CA GLU A 276 -13.01 4.81 4.27
C GLU A 276 -13.31 3.57 5.13
N PRO A 277 -12.35 2.93 5.81
CA PRO A 277 -12.66 1.79 6.67
C PRO A 277 -13.59 2.17 7.83
N LEU A 278 -13.45 3.36 8.41
CA LEU A 278 -14.36 3.84 9.46
C LEU A 278 -15.79 4.00 8.95
N ASP A 279 -15.98 4.59 7.76
CA ASP A 279 -17.29 4.74 7.11
C ASP A 279 -17.97 3.38 6.88
N HIS A 280 -17.20 2.35 6.54
CA HIS A 280 -17.71 0.99 6.38
C HIS A 280 -18.14 0.38 7.72
N MET A 281 -17.31 0.48 8.76
CA MET A 281 -17.62 -0.08 10.09
C MET A 281 -18.82 0.62 10.74
N ILE A 282 -18.95 1.93 10.56
CA ILE A 282 -20.09 2.72 11.04
C ILE A 282 -21.42 2.31 10.40
N LYS A 283 -21.41 2.03 9.09
CA LYS A 283 -22.63 1.64 8.37
C LYS A 283 -23.17 0.29 8.85
N ASP A 284 -22.28 -0.58 9.31
CA ASP A 284 -22.62 -1.94 9.74
C ASP A 284 -22.92 -2.04 11.24
N ASP A 285 -22.45 -1.11 12.08
CA ASP A 285 -22.61 -1.17 13.54
C ASP A 285 -22.84 0.22 14.20
N ASN A 286 -24.04 0.42 14.75
CA ASN A 286 -24.42 1.63 15.48
C ASN A 286 -23.66 1.84 16.81
N THR A 287 -23.01 0.80 17.36
CA THR A 287 -22.17 0.93 18.56
C THR A 287 -20.86 1.65 18.27
N VAL A 288 -20.37 1.57 17.02
CA VAL A 288 -19.23 2.35 16.53
C VAL A 288 -19.56 3.84 16.55
N LEU A 289 -20.78 4.23 16.20
CA LEU A 289 -21.23 5.64 16.30
C LEU A 289 -21.21 6.16 17.73
N GLN A 290 -21.51 5.34 18.74
CA GLN A 290 -21.41 5.75 20.14
C GLN A 290 -19.95 5.99 20.54
N LYS A 291 -19.05 5.06 20.20
CA LYS A 291 -17.59 5.20 20.40
C LYS A 291 -17.03 6.45 19.67
N ILE A 292 -17.58 6.80 18.52
CA ILE A 292 -17.18 7.97 17.73
C ILE A 292 -17.77 9.28 18.29
N GLY A 293 -19.03 9.26 18.76
CA GLY A 293 -19.71 10.39 19.37
C GLY A 293 -18.96 10.94 20.59
N GLU A 294 -18.23 10.08 21.30
CA GLU A 294 -17.31 10.49 22.38
C GLU A 294 -16.06 11.24 21.87
N THR A 295 -15.67 11.04 20.60
CA THR A 295 -14.44 11.61 20.05
C THR A 295 -14.63 12.92 19.27
N GLY A 296 -15.82 13.21 18.72
CA GLY A 296 -16.18 14.44 17.96
C GLY A 296 -15.41 14.69 16.64
N LYS A 297 -14.12 14.35 16.62
CA LYS A 297 -13.14 14.64 15.57
C LYS A 297 -13.45 14.01 14.22
N TYR A 298 -14.05 12.83 14.20
CA TYR A 298 -14.42 12.15 12.95
C TYR A 298 -15.48 12.95 12.17
N HIS A 299 -16.53 13.44 12.84
CA HIS A 299 -17.60 14.21 12.17
C HIS A 299 -17.09 15.57 11.65
N ASP A 300 -16.17 16.21 12.37
CA ASP A 300 -15.57 17.47 11.95
C ASP A 300 -14.70 17.31 10.70
N GLU A 301 -13.85 16.27 10.68
CA GLU A 301 -12.95 16.02 9.56
C GLU A 301 -13.69 15.51 8.31
N ARG A 302 -14.71 14.66 8.50
CA ARG A 302 -15.57 14.21 7.39
C ARG A 302 -16.31 15.37 6.75
N ARG A 303 -16.85 16.31 7.56
CA ARG A 303 -17.46 17.55 7.03
C ARG A 303 -16.44 18.41 6.28
N ARG A 304 -15.22 18.55 6.80
CA ARG A 304 -14.15 19.31 6.16
C ARG A 304 -13.73 18.74 4.80
N LEU A 305 -13.61 17.41 4.68
CA LEU A 305 -13.11 16.76 3.47
C LEU A 305 -14.19 16.45 2.42
N VAL A 306 -15.46 16.32 2.82
CA VAL A 306 -16.59 15.98 1.92
C VAL A 306 -17.48 17.20 1.61
N GLY A 307 -17.50 18.21 2.49
CA GLY A 307 -18.37 19.38 2.39
C GLY A 307 -17.73 20.65 1.81
N GLY A 308 -16.48 20.57 1.33
CA GLY A 308 -15.78 21.65 0.60
C GLY A 308 -15.52 21.26 -0.84
#